data_AF-A0A920THP3-F1
#
_entry.id   AF-A0A920THP3-F1
#
_cell.length_a   1.000
_cell.length_b   1.000
_cell.length_c   1.000
_cell.angle_alpha   90.00
_cell.angle_beta   90.00
_cell.angle_gamma   90.00
#
_symmetry.space_group_name_H-M   'P 1'
#
loop_
_entity.id
_entity.type
_entity.pdbx_description
1 polymer ?
#
loop_
_entity_poly.entity_id
_entity_poly.type
_entity_poly.pdbx_seq_one_letter_code
_entity_poly.pdbx_strand_id
1 'polypeptide(L)'
;MKTLHVYKRSLRYCVIILIIAVALIGCKADVEADLGVEKDAGANDSVSENLAGITEYEILTTEQVTLSKEELRSIKDHLIQASGIDTFRYSMDAIIKTNVAGIDVKVPISISGEFEPVDKAKSVVSINMGFVGTDTFSVASDGKLYFADSIDGKWTSSEDTGQIFSSPTVIISNILANSGSLEVVSKEQLAEVALLHLKVTSIESLFGNIDQEINADLWINQDNLRIYKFTLEGPVYMPDIKTYLPSQIDAREATISATYEFHGYEEKISVEVPEAENYLVNGKLPGTKVFEQVNLVIGFGESHPEYKSTPATSGWHYGQPDAPVPWGVYDEFIPDEVLIQNLVQGGVGLHYNCDGDCQDLIDVFTKFSEQYPKIVVSPYGGMSKKIAITAWSYIDEMDDIDVDRIEIFIKAHHNSERAPEHFKP
;
A
#
# COMPACT_ATOMS: atom_id res chain seq x y z
N MET A 1 -77.24 24.00 4.48
CA MET A 1 -77.55 22.57 4.71
C MET A 1 -76.22 21.81 4.63
N LYS A 2 -75.62 21.42 5.77
CA LYS A 2 -75.63 20.04 6.36
C LYS A 2 -74.94 19.01 5.42
N THR A 3 -73.94 18.16 5.76
CA THR A 3 -73.34 17.70 7.03
C THR A 3 -72.14 16.76 6.74
N LEU A 4 -71.03 16.91 7.49
CA LEU A 4 -70.19 15.91 8.22
C LEU A 4 -69.88 14.48 7.69
N HIS A 5 -68.61 14.05 7.83
CA HIS A 5 -68.12 12.86 8.61
C HIS A 5 -66.58 12.98 8.88
N VAL A 6 -66.08 13.26 10.11
CA VAL A 6 -65.44 12.39 11.17
C VAL A 6 -64.22 11.53 10.69
N TYR A 7 -63.03 11.42 11.32
CA TYR A 7 -62.68 11.01 12.71
C TYR A 7 -61.15 11.19 13.04
N LYS A 8 -60.84 11.73 14.26
CA LYS A 8 -59.75 11.49 15.27
C LYS A 8 -58.31 11.07 14.86
N ARG A 9 -57.23 11.31 15.61
CA ARG A 9 -56.82 12.12 16.79
C ARG A 9 -55.29 11.95 16.87
N SER A 10 -54.54 13.05 16.86
CA SER A 10 -53.19 13.14 17.44
C SER A 10 -53.33 13.53 18.92
N LEU A 11 -52.42 13.09 19.81
CA LEU A 11 -51.67 13.93 20.79
C LEU A 11 -51.00 13.13 21.96
N ARG A 12 -49.76 13.53 22.30
CA ARG A 12 -49.12 13.69 23.66
C ARG A 12 -47.95 12.77 24.10
N TYR A 13 -46.76 13.39 24.12
CA TYR A 13 -45.78 13.60 25.22
C TYR A 13 -45.84 12.75 26.52
N CYS A 14 -44.68 12.29 26.98
CA CYS A 14 -44.15 12.54 28.34
C CYS A 14 -42.66 12.14 28.50
N VAL A 15 -41.93 12.94 29.27
CA VAL A 15 -40.52 12.82 29.70
C VAL A 15 -40.45 12.10 31.05
N ILE A 16 -39.53 11.15 31.27
CA ILE A 16 -39.08 10.72 32.60
C ILE A 16 -37.58 10.32 32.56
N ILE A 17 -36.80 10.91 33.48
CA ILE A 17 -35.44 10.52 33.88
C ILE A 17 -35.56 9.52 35.05
N LEU A 18 -34.73 8.46 35.10
CA LEU A 18 -34.34 7.83 36.38
C LEU A 18 -32.97 7.13 36.29
N ILE A 19 -32.13 7.38 37.30
CA ILE A 19 -30.81 6.80 37.59
C ILE A 19 -30.99 5.53 38.45
N ILE A 20 -30.29 4.42 38.14
CA ILE A 20 -29.86 3.40 39.13
C ILE A 20 -28.51 2.78 38.68
N ALA A 21 -27.52 2.79 39.58
CA ALA A 21 -26.28 2.02 39.52
C ALA A 21 -26.44 0.67 40.24
N VAL A 22 -25.73 -0.40 39.84
CA VAL A 22 -25.09 -1.42 40.71
C VAL A 22 -24.24 -2.41 39.85
N ALA A 23 -22.97 -2.52 40.27
CA ALA A 23 -21.94 -3.59 40.24
C ALA A 23 -21.98 -4.83 39.30
N LEU A 24 -20.81 -5.03 38.65
CA LEU A 24 -19.99 -6.24 38.44
C LEU A 24 -20.58 -7.60 38.86
N ILE A 25 -20.74 -8.54 37.90
CA ILE A 25 -20.37 -9.97 37.99
C ILE A 25 -20.01 -10.45 36.58
N GLY A 26 -18.84 -11.09 36.44
CA GLY A 26 -18.39 -11.69 35.18
C GLY A 26 -19.07 -13.02 34.87
N CYS A 27 -19.17 -13.33 33.58
CA CYS A 27 -19.36 -14.69 33.10
C CYS A 27 -18.54 -14.88 31.81
N LYS A 28 -17.56 -15.79 31.88
CA LYS A 28 -17.03 -16.51 30.72
C LYS A 28 -18.16 -17.31 30.08
N ALA A 29 -18.24 -17.30 28.76
CA ALA A 29 -18.93 -18.33 28.00
C ALA A 29 -18.12 -18.58 26.73
N ASP A 30 -17.34 -19.65 26.76
CA ASP A 30 -16.81 -20.30 25.57
C ASP A 30 -17.99 -20.83 24.75
N VAL A 31 -18.01 -20.50 23.46
CA VAL A 31 -18.87 -21.15 22.47
C VAL A 31 -17.96 -21.59 21.34
N GLU A 32 -17.54 -22.86 21.39
CA GLU A 32 -17.06 -23.59 20.22
C GLU A 32 -18.24 -23.76 19.24
N ALA A 33 -18.10 -23.19 18.05
CA ALA A 33 -18.88 -23.56 16.88
C ALA A 33 -17.90 -23.98 15.78
N ASP A 34 -17.74 -25.29 15.68
CA ASP A 34 -17.06 -26.01 14.61
C ASP A 34 -17.83 -25.83 13.29
N LEU A 35 -17.21 -25.15 12.32
CA LEU A 35 -17.56 -25.24 10.90
C LEU A 35 -16.26 -25.36 10.12
N GLY A 36 -15.90 -26.61 9.82
CA GLY A 36 -14.73 -26.98 9.04
C GLY A 36 -14.67 -26.31 7.67
N VAL A 37 -13.51 -25.70 7.43
CA VAL A 37 -12.95 -25.49 6.10
C VAL A 37 -11.53 -26.05 6.16
N GLU A 38 -11.21 -26.93 5.20
CA GLU A 38 -9.92 -27.60 5.08
C GLU A 38 -8.77 -26.58 5.09
N LYS A 39 -7.86 -26.75 6.06
CA LYS A 39 -6.55 -26.09 6.08
C LYS A 39 -5.67 -26.79 5.04
N ASP A 40 -5.35 -26.09 3.95
CA ASP A 40 -4.13 -26.41 3.23
C ASP A 40 -2.94 -25.87 4.05
N ALA A 41 -1.96 -26.74 4.24
CA ALA A 41 -0.93 -26.61 5.25
C ALA A 41 0.30 -25.92 4.66
N GLY A 42 0.72 -24.79 5.24
CA GLY A 42 2.00 -24.18 4.86
C GLY A 42 2.24 -22.73 5.27
N ALA A 43 1.89 -22.33 6.49
CA ALA A 43 2.44 -21.10 7.07
C ALA A 43 2.70 -21.35 8.56
N ASN A 44 3.97 -21.38 8.94
CA ASN A 44 4.42 -21.58 10.32
C ASN A 44 3.93 -20.42 11.18
N ASP A 45 2.97 -20.73 12.05
CA ASP A 45 2.37 -19.88 13.06
C ASP A 45 3.28 -19.83 14.31
N SER A 46 4.50 -19.31 14.16
CA SER A 46 5.49 -19.23 15.25
C SER A 46 5.94 -17.81 15.61
N VAL A 47 5.21 -16.79 15.18
CA VAL A 47 5.57 -15.38 15.46
C VAL A 47 4.70 -14.75 16.56
N SER A 48 3.58 -15.36 16.95
CA SER A 48 2.60 -14.71 17.85
C SER A 48 2.81 -14.92 19.36
N GLU A 49 3.70 -15.81 19.82
CA GLU A 49 3.82 -16.14 21.25
C GLU A 49 5.00 -15.52 22.03
N ASN A 50 5.79 -14.60 21.46
CA ASN A 50 6.92 -13.96 22.19
C ASN A 50 6.86 -12.42 22.32
N LEU A 51 5.71 -11.79 22.08
CA LEU A 51 5.57 -10.32 22.14
C LEU A 51 5.18 -9.73 23.51
N ALA A 52 5.38 -10.48 24.60
CA ALA A 52 5.10 -10.02 25.96
C ALA A 52 6.37 -9.93 26.81
N GLY A 53 7.22 -8.94 26.54
CA GLY A 53 8.46 -8.75 27.29
C GLY A 53 9.20 -7.45 26.98
N ILE A 54 8.52 -6.31 26.93
CA ILE A 54 9.20 -5.01 26.89
C ILE A 54 9.64 -4.69 28.33
N THR A 55 10.83 -5.13 28.71
CA THR A 55 11.50 -4.63 29.92
C THR A 55 11.91 -3.18 29.69
N GLU A 56 11.39 -2.24 30.47
CA GLU A 56 12.00 -0.93 30.64
C GLU A 56 13.46 -1.14 31.08
N TYR A 57 14.41 -0.95 30.17
CA TYR A 57 15.82 -1.12 30.48
C TYR A 57 16.31 0.12 31.25
N GLU A 58 16.51 -0.02 32.56
CA GLU A 58 17.01 1.05 33.43
C GLU A 58 18.50 1.32 33.15
N ILE A 59 18.84 2.56 32.77
CA ILE A 59 20.23 2.98 32.60
C ILE A 59 20.90 2.98 33.97
N LEU A 60 21.94 2.15 34.13
CA LEU A 60 22.63 1.97 35.40
C LEU A 60 23.59 3.12 35.71
N THR A 61 24.29 3.62 34.69
CA THR A 61 25.21 4.75 34.80
C THR A 61 25.23 5.58 33.52
N THR A 62 25.52 6.87 33.67
CA THR A 62 25.75 7.82 32.57
C THR A 62 27.02 8.60 32.87
N GLU A 63 27.96 8.61 31.93
CA GLU A 63 29.24 9.31 32.04
C GLU A 63 29.42 10.32 30.91
N GLN A 64 29.97 11.49 31.24
CA GLN A 64 30.41 12.43 30.21
C GLN A 64 31.67 11.91 29.53
N VAL A 65 31.70 12.05 28.21
CA VAL A 65 32.81 11.62 27.36
C VAL A 65 33.10 12.72 26.35
N THR A 66 34.35 12.80 25.91
CA THR A 66 34.73 13.65 24.78
C THR A 66 35.44 12.78 23.76
N LEU A 67 35.01 12.87 22.51
CA LEU A 67 35.65 12.21 21.38
C LEU A 67 36.20 13.28 20.44
N SER A 68 37.33 12.97 19.80
CA SER A 68 37.91 13.82 18.77
C SER A 68 37.03 13.83 17.51
N LYS A 69 37.18 14.87 16.69
CA LYS A 69 36.48 14.96 15.40
C LYS A 69 36.82 13.81 14.45
N GLU A 70 38.04 13.28 14.54
CA GLU A 70 38.49 12.15 13.72
C GLU A 70 37.83 10.83 14.17
N GLU A 71 37.69 10.61 15.48
CA GLU A 71 36.94 9.46 16.02
C GLU A 71 35.47 9.52 15.62
N LEU A 72 34.81 10.67 15.78
CA LEU A 72 33.41 10.85 15.40
C LEU A 72 33.18 10.66 13.89
N ARG A 73 34.12 11.13 13.06
CA ARG A 73 34.08 10.88 11.61
C ARG A 73 34.25 9.39 11.29
N SER A 74 35.19 8.71 11.95
CA SER A 74 35.41 7.27 11.75
C SER A 74 34.20 6.44 12.18
N ILE A 75 33.54 6.81 13.28
CA ILE A 75 32.29 6.17 13.73
C ILE A 75 31.20 6.38 12.69
N LYS A 76 31.01 7.61 12.20
CA LYS A 76 30.02 7.91 11.16
C LYS A 76 30.25 7.09 9.89
N ASP A 77 31.49 7.08 9.39
CA ASP A 77 31.88 6.33 8.20
C ASP A 77 31.62 4.82 8.39
N HIS A 78 31.92 4.28 9.58
CA HIS A 78 31.64 2.89 9.92
C HIS A 78 30.13 2.59 9.94
N LEU A 79 29.31 3.44 10.58
CA LEU A 79 27.86 3.24 10.65
C LEU A 79 27.21 3.25 9.25
N ILE A 80 27.69 4.08 8.33
CA ILE A 80 27.21 4.08 6.94
C ILE A 80 27.59 2.78 6.22
N GLN A 81 28.82 2.29 6.41
CA GLN A 81 29.32 1.09 5.73
C GLN A 81 28.79 -0.22 6.31
N ALA A 82 28.55 -0.25 7.62
CA ALA A 82 28.10 -1.42 8.36
C ALA A 82 26.57 -1.49 8.49
N SER A 83 25.84 -0.44 8.11
CA SER A 83 24.37 -0.50 8.02
C SER A 83 23.97 -1.60 7.04
N GLY A 84 23.27 -2.62 7.54
CA GLY A 84 22.73 -3.70 6.72
C GLY A 84 23.70 -4.81 6.31
N ILE A 85 24.88 -4.94 6.95
CA ILE A 85 25.79 -6.07 6.71
C ILE A 85 25.43 -7.33 7.50
N ASP A 86 24.81 -7.14 8.67
CA ASP A 86 24.39 -8.20 9.58
C ASP A 86 22.87 -8.40 9.48
N THR A 87 22.42 -9.63 9.70
CA THR A 87 21.01 -9.89 10.03
C THR A 87 20.70 -9.30 11.40
N PHE A 88 19.48 -8.81 11.59
CA PHE A 88 18.99 -8.36 12.89
C PHE A 88 17.46 -8.35 12.94
N ARG A 89 16.93 -8.23 14.15
CA ARG A 89 15.53 -7.95 14.43
C ARG A 89 15.39 -6.53 14.93
N TYR A 90 14.25 -5.91 14.67
CA TYR A 90 13.98 -4.57 15.13
C TYR A 90 12.53 -4.39 15.56
N SER A 91 12.33 -3.47 16.48
CA SER A 91 11.03 -2.86 16.77
C SER A 91 11.11 -1.36 16.53
N MET A 92 9.99 -0.77 16.17
CA MET A 92 9.83 0.68 16.13
C MET A 92 8.49 1.04 16.75
N ASP A 93 8.51 1.91 17.76
CA ASP A 93 7.33 2.58 18.26
C ASP A 93 7.36 4.04 17.83
N ALA A 94 6.28 4.52 17.23
CA ALA A 94 6.16 5.88 16.76
C ALA A 94 4.81 6.50 17.09
N ILE A 95 4.80 7.82 17.25
CA ILE A 95 3.57 8.62 17.35
C ILE A 95 3.63 9.69 16.29
N ILE A 96 2.71 9.62 15.33
CA ILE A 96 2.44 10.73 14.41
C ILE A 96 1.46 11.68 15.10
N LYS A 97 1.86 12.93 15.26
CA LYS A 97 1.01 14.02 15.74
C LYS A 97 0.60 14.87 14.55
N THR A 98 -0.69 15.13 14.42
CA THR A 98 -1.22 15.95 13.34
C THR A 98 -2.46 16.71 13.77
N ASN A 99 -2.93 17.65 12.95
CA ASN A 99 -4.15 18.41 13.19
C ASN A 99 -5.13 18.24 12.02
N VAL A 100 -6.33 17.78 12.32
CA VAL A 100 -7.42 17.62 11.34
C VAL A 100 -8.59 18.48 11.78
N ALA A 101 -8.93 19.49 10.97
CA ALA A 101 -10.03 20.42 11.25
C ALA A 101 -9.99 21.08 12.66
N GLY A 102 -8.80 21.38 13.16
CA GLY A 102 -8.60 22.00 14.48
C GLY A 102 -8.53 21.01 15.65
N ILE A 103 -8.59 19.70 15.38
CA ILE A 103 -8.48 18.64 16.39
C ILE A 103 -7.10 18.00 16.30
N ASP A 104 -6.40 17.94 17.43
CA ASP A 104 -5.12 17.23 17.52
C ASP A 104 -5.36 15.72 17.52
N VAL A 105 -4.74 15.04 16.58
CA VAL A 105 -4.81 13.59 16.38
C VAL A 105 -3.43 12.99 16.65
N LYS A 106 -3.41 11.92 17.44
CA LYS A 106 -2.22 11.09 17.68
C LYS A 106 -2.45 9.72 17.09
N VAL A 107 -1.58 9.31 16.19
CA VAL A 107 -1.61 8.02 15.52
C VAL A 107 -0.42 7.22 16.03
N PRO A 108 -0.61 6.31 16.99
CA PRO A 108 0.47 5.42 17.42
C PRO A 108 0.65 4.32 16.37
N ILE A 109 1.90 4.07 16.03
CA ILE A 109 2.34 3.07 15.08
C ILE A 109 3.36 2.19 15.80
N SER A 110 3.22 0.88 15.68
CA SER A 110 4.25 -0.07 16.11
C SER A 110 4.63 -0.93 14.93
N ILE A 111 5.92 -1.13 14.72
CA ILE A 111 6.47 -2.01 13.69
C ILE A 111 7.38 -3.02 14.38
N SER A 112 7.26 -4.29 14.02
CA SER A 112 8.19 -5.34 14.42
C SER A 112 8.65 -6.07 13.18
N GLY A 113 9.96 -6.23 13.02
CA GLY A 113 10.51 -6.75 11.78
C GLY A 113 11.82 -7.50 11.93
N GLU A 114 12.14 -8.18 10.83
CA GLU A 114 13.37 -8.93 10.63
C GLU A 114 14.07 -8.37 9.39
N PHE A 115 15.39 -8.23 9.47
CA PHE A 115 16.23 -7.72 8.39
C PHE A 115 17.21 -8.80 7.91
N GLU A 116 17.27 -8.98 6.59
CA GLU A 116 18.23 -9.80 5.87
C GLU A 116 19.08 -8.90 4.95
N PRO A 117 20.41 -8.93 5.05
CA PRO A 117 21.30 -8.26 4.11
C PRO A 117 21.05 -8.66 2.64
N VAL A 118 21.26 -7.76 1.68
CA VAL A 118 21.78 -6.39 1.85
C VAL A 118 20.70 -5.34 2.10
N ASP A 119 19.44 -5.62 1.78
CA ASP A 119 18.35 -4.65 1.93
C ASP A 119 16.96 -5.30 1.86
N LYS A 120 16.75 -6.36 2.66
CA LYS A 120 15.44 -6.97 2.80
C LYS A 120 14.94 -6.81 4.22
N ALA A 121 13.75 -6.26 4.37
CA ALA A 121 13.10 -6.15 5.66
C ALA A 121 11.68 -6.68 5.56
N LYS A 122 11.30 -7.62 6.44
CA LYS A 122 9.90 -8.06 6.58
C LYS A 122 9.38 -7.56 7.91
N SER A 123 8.20 -6.94 7.89
CA SER A 123 7.62 -6.28 9.05
C SER A 123 6.15 -6.61 9.23
N VAL A 124 5.72 -6.61 10.48
CA VAL A 124 4.33 -6.40 10.87
C VAL A 124 4.19 -4.93 11.24
N VAL A 125 3.22 -4.26 10.62
CA VAL A 125 2.90 -2.85 10.85
C VAL A 125 1.54 -2.78 11.54
N SER A 126 1.52 -2.23 12.75
CA SER A 126 0.34 -2.07 13.58
C SER A 126 0.01 -0.59 13.78
N ILE A 127 -1.21 -0.19 13.42
CA ILE A 127 -1.70 1.18 13.63
C ILE A 127 -2.93 1.11 14.52
N ASN A 128 -2.89 1.73 15.70
CA ASN A 128 -3.95 1.61 16.71
C ASN A 128 -4.51 2.97 17.16
N MET A 129 -5.66 3.37 16.64
CA MET A 129 -6.31 4.64 17.00
C MET A 129 -7.42 4.48 18.06
N GLY A 130 -7.39 3.40 18.85
CA GLY A 130 -8.34 3.13 19.93
C GLY A 130 -9.74 2.66 19.48
N PHE A 131 -10.24 3.18 18.35
CA PHE A 131 -11.51 2.77 17.73
C PHE A 131 -11.31 1.92 16.46
N VAL A 132 -10.12 2.01 15.87
CA VAL A 132 -9.70 1.27 14.67
C VAL A 132 -8.27 0.80 14.91
N GLY A 133 -8.07 -0.51 14.81
CA GLY A 133 -6.75 -1.15 14.81
C GLY A 133 -6.59 -1.93 13.52
N THR A 134 -5.45 -1.77 12.85
CA THR A 134 -5.10 -2.59 11.69
C THR A 134 -3.69 -3.11 11.86
N ASP A 135 -3.53 -4.39 11.58
CA ASP A 135 -2.24 -5.03 11.39
C ASP A 135 -2.11 -5.38 9.91
N THR A 136 -0.96 -5.09 9.33
CA THR A 136 -0.62 -5.50 7.96
C THR A 136 0.83 -5.93 7.89
N PHE A 137 1.17 -6.72 6.87
CA PHE A 137 2.54 -7.07 6.58
C PHE A 137 3.12 -6.12 5.54
N SER A 138 4.38 -5.74 5.76
CA SER A 138 5.19 -5.08 4.73
C SER A 138 6.48 -5.84 4.46
N VAL A 139 6.98 -5.72 3.24
CA VAL A 139 8.31 -6.17 2.86
C VAL A 139 9.00 -5.03 2.12
N ALA A 140 10.22 -4.66 2.51
CA ALA A 140 11.09 -3.80 1.72
C ALA A 140 12.13 -4.68 1.03
N SER A 141 12.34 -4.50 -0.28
CA SER A 141 13.37 -5.20 -1.06
C SER A 141 13.65 -4.47 -2.36
N ASP A 142 14.93 -4.35 -2.74
CA ASP A 142 15.36 -3.84 -4.05
C ASP A 142 14.76 -2.47 -4.40
N GLY A 143 14.72 -1.55 -3.44
CA GLY A 143 14.15 -0.20 -3.62
C GLY A 143 12.63 -0.17 -3.78
N LYS A 144 11.93 -1.26 -3.41
CA LYS A 144 10.48 -1.35 -3.42
C LYS A 144 9.94 -1.64 -2.03
N LEU A 145 8.75 -1.11 -1.78
CA LEU A 145 7.98 -1.37 -0.58
C LEU A 145 6.71 -2.12 -0.96
N TYR A 146 6.52 -3.27 -0.33
CA TYR A 146 5.40 -4.17 -0.54
C TYR A 146 4.48 -4.10 0.66
N PHE A 147 3.18 -4.04 0.45
CA PHE A 147 2.17 -4.09 1.50
C PHE A 147 1.07 -5.09 1.16
N ALA A 148 0.70 -5.91 2.15
CA ALA A 148 -0.47 -6.77 2.08
C ALA A 148 -1.75 -5.96 2.33
N ASP A 149 -2.76 -6.14 1.51
CA ASP A 149 -4.10 -5.64 1.79
C ASP A 149 -4.66 -6.38 3.01
N SER A 150 -5.17 -5.64 4.00
CA SER A 150 -5.64 -6.23 5.26
C SER A 150 -6.98 -6.97 5.14
N ILE A 151 -7.67 -6.84 4.01
CA ILE A 151 -8.97 -7.47 3.74
C ILE A 151 -8.79 -8.78 2.96
N ASP A 152 -7.99 -8.78 1.89
CA ASP A 152 -7.86 -9.95 1.00
C ASP A 152 -6.46 -10.58 0.98
N GLY A 153 -5.47 -9.98 1.67
CA GLY A 153 -4.12 -10.51 1.80
C GLY A 153 -3.26 -10.38 0.54
N LYS A 154 -3.75 -9.71 -0.50
CA LYS A 154 -2.99 -9.51 -1.74
C LYS A 154 -1.89 -8.48 -1.55
N TRP A 155 -0.74 -8.75 -2.14
CA TRP A 155 0.39 -7.84 -2.08
C TRP A 155 0.33 -6.80 -3.18
N THR A 156 0.63 -5.56 -2.82
CA THR A 156 0.85 -4.45 -3.73
C THR A 156 2.27 -3.94 -3.52
N SER A 157 2.87 -3.33 -4.54
CA SER A 157 4.21 -2.74 -4.42
C SER A 157 4.21 -1.27 -4.86
N SER A 158 5.04 -0.48 -4.21
CA SER A 158 5.38 0.90 -4.54
C SER A 158 6.89 1.07 -4.54
N GLU A 159 7.36 2.20 -5.07
CA GLU A 159 8.75 2.63 -4.87
C GLU A 159 9.00 2.90 -3.39
N ASP A 160 10.13 2.42 -2.87
CA ASP A 160 10.57 2.74 -1.51
C ASP A 160 11.22 4.12 -1.51
N THR A 161 10.50 5.11 -0.95
CA THR A 161 10.94 6.50 -0.90
C THR A 161 11.72 6.86 0.37
N GLY A 162 12.15 5.86 1.16
CA GLY A 162 12.93 6.08 2.38
C GLY A 162 12.13 6.73 3.52
N GLN A 163 10.82 6.48 3.54
CA GLN A 163 9.87 7.01 4.51
C GLN A 163 9.79 6.13 5.77
N ILE A 164 8.85 6.43 6.66
CA ILE A 164 8.73 5.77 7.98
C ILE A 164 8.44 4.26 7.94
N PHE A 165 8.00 3.73 6.79
CA PHE A 165 7.69 2.31 6.59
C PHE A 165 8.80 1.55 5.84
N SER A 166 9.84 2.26 5.42
CA SER A 166 11.01 1.69 4.75
C SER A 166 11.82 0.82 5.70
N SER A 167 12.77 0.06 5.14
CA SER A 167 13.77 -0.64 5.94
C SER A 167 14.51 0.34 6.89
N PRO A 168 14.74 -0.02 8.16
CA PRO A 168 15.51 0.82 9.09
C PRO A 168 16.90 1.19 8.57
N THR A 169 17.54 0.31 7.79
CA THR A 169 18.88 0.58 7.22
C THR A 169 18.83 1.68 6.16
N VAL A 170 17.77 1.73 5.36
CA VAL A 170 17.52 2.81 4.39
C VAL A 170 17.37 4.14 5.13
N ILE A 171 16.52 4.19 6.15
CA ILE A 171 16.27 5.41 6.94
C ILE A 171 17.57 5.90 7.60
N ILE A 172 18.27 5.03 8.32
CA ILE A 172 19.51 5.38 9.03
C ILE A 172 20.61 5.80 8.05
N SER A 173 20.80 5.07 6.95
CA SER A 173 21.83 5.41 5.97
C SER A 173 21.56 6.75 5.30
N ASN A 174 20.30 7.05 4.94
CA ASN A 174 19.91 8.34 4.38
C ASN A 174 20.18 9.49 5.35
N ILE A 175 19.87 9.31 6.63
CA ILE A 175 20.12 10.31 7.67
C ILE A 175 21.60 10.55 7.86
N LEU A 176 22.38 9.48 7.98
CA LEU A 176 23.82 9.60 8.18
C LEU A 176 24.51 10.19 6.94
N ALA A 177 24.11 9.81 5.73
CA ALA A 177 24.67 10.36 4.50
C ALA A 177 24.36 11.86 4.33
N ASN A 178 23.15 12.30 4.69
CA ASN A 178 22.65 13.67 4.48
C ASN A 178 22.61 14.49 5.78
N SER A 179 23.67 14.40 6.58
CA SER A 179 23.80 15.14 7.85
C SER A 179 25.21 15.67 8.08
N GLY A 180 25.33 16.58 9.05
CA GLY A 180 26.58 17.07 9.60
C GLY A 180 27.34 16.03 10.43
N SER A 181 28.24 16.47 11.30
CA SER A 181 29.02 15.56 12.16
C SER A 181 28.16 14.87 13.22
N LEU A 182 28.66 13.76 13.76
CA LEU A 182 28.14 13.23 15.01
C LEU A 182 28.67 14.07 16.18
N GLU A 183 27.85 14.23 17.22
CA GLU A 183 28.24 14.76 18.52
C GLU A 183 28.07 13.68 19.57
N VAL A 184 29.04 13.53 20.47
CA VAL A 184 28.91 12.58 21.58
C VAL A 184 28.14 13.22 22.73
N VAL A 185 27.14 12.51 23.24
CA VAL A 185 26.31 12.96 24.35
C VAL A 185 26.80 12.34 25.66
N SER A 186 26.89 11.01 25.71
CA SER A 186 27.23 10.27 26.91
C SER A 186 27.78 8.88 26.59
N LYS A 187 28.43 8.26 27.59
CA LYS A 187 28.55 6.80 27.69
C LYS A 187 27.51 6.30 28.67
N GLU A 188 26.85 5.21 28.34
CA GLU A 188 25.75 4.66 29.12
C GLU A 188 25.97 3.16 29.36
N GLN A 189 25.61 2.67 30.54
CA GLN A 189 25.63 1.25 30.86
C GLN A 189 24.20 0.74 31.01
N LEU A 190 23.82 -0.23 30.19
CA LEU A 190 22.50 -0.85 30.16
C LEU A 190 22.63 -2.34 30.44
N ALA A 191 22.36 -2.77 31.68
CA ALA A 191 22.67 -4.12 32.13
C ALA A 191 24.13 -4.51 31.76
N GLU A 192 24.31 -5.48 30.88
CA GLU A 192 25.64 -5.94 30.42
C GLU A 192 26.15 -5.22 29.16
N VAL A 193 25.41 -4.25 28.63
CA VAL A 193 25.73 -3.55 27.38
C VAL A 193 26.27 -2.15 27.65
N ALA A 194 27.48 -1.88 27.18
CA ALA A 194 28.08 -0.55 27.21
C ALA A 194 27.76 0.19 25.90
N LEU A 195 27.06 1.32 26.01
CA LEU A 195 26.56 2.12 24.89
C LEU A 195 27.25 3.49 24.83
N LEU A 196 27.39 4.01 23.61
CA LEU A 196 27.78 5.37 23.30
C LEU A 196 26.56 6.07 22.71
N HIS A 197 26.07 7.10 23.38
CA HIS A 197 24.97 7.93 22.91
C HIS A 197 25.54 9.07 22.05
N LEU A 198 25.06 9.15 20.81
CA LEU A 198 25.49 10.06 19.78
C LEU A 198 24.29 10.84 19.25
N LYS A 199 24.47 12.13 19.03
CA LYS A 199 23.51 13.00 18.33
C LYS A 199 23.97 13.22 16.90
N VAL A 200 23.04 13.15 15.94
CA VAL A 200 23.29 13.52 14.55
C VAL A 200 22.97 15.00 14.36
N THR A 201 23.91 15.77 13.80
CA THR A 201 23.74 17.22 13.60
C THR A 201 23.37 17.57 12.17
N SER A 202 22.75 18.74 11.97
CA SER A 202 22.49 19.33 10.65
C SER A 202 21.86 18.35 9.66
N ILE A 203 20.80 17.65 10.07
CA ILE A 203 20.06 16.74 9.18
C ILE A 203 19.25 17.59 8.22
N GLU A 204 19.50 17.41 6.93
CA GLU A 204 18.73 18.07 5.88
C GLU A 204 17.55 17.16 5.50
N SER A 205 16.32 17.65 5.66
CA SER A 205 15.06 17.09 5.12
C SER A 205 14.95 15.54 5.11
N LEU A 206 14.14 14.97 6.01
CA LEU A 206 13.88 13.52 6.05
C LEU A 206 12.83 13.02 5.06
N PHE A 207 11.70 13.74 4.97
CA PHE A 207 10.47 13.26 4.34
C PHE A 207 9.87 14.35 3.43
N GLY A 208 10.73 15.07 2.69
CA GLY A 208 10.35 16.15 1.78
C GLY A 208 10.74 17.57 2.25
N ASN A 209 10.52 18.56 1.38
CA ASN A 209 10.98 19.96 1.50
C ASN A 209 10.32 20.75 2.65
N ILE A 210 10.56 20.34 3.90
CA ILE A 210 10.11 21.06 5.10
C ILE A 210 11.35 21.42 5.91
N ASP A 211 11.75 22.69 5.83
CA ASP A 211 12.86 23.26 6.61
C ASP A 211 12.45 23.41 8.08
N GLN A 212 12.59 22.36 8.89
CA GLN A 212 12.41 22.41 10.35
C GLN A 212 13.41 21.53 11.10
N GLU A 213 13.49 21.73 12.42
CA GLU A 213 14.38 20.99 13.33
C GLU A 213 14.06 19.49 13.31
N ILE A 214 14.98 18.73 12.72
CA ILE A 214 15.02 17.27 12.82
C ILE A 214 16.02 16.90 13.91
N ASN A 215 15.61 16.05 14.83
CA ASN A 215 16.46 15.49 15.86
C ASN A 215 16.60 13.99 15.66
N ALA A 216 17.83 13.50 15.67
CA ALA A 216 18.09 12.08 15.64
C ALA A 216 19.26 11.72 16.53
N ASP A 217 19.09 10.64 17.30
CA ASP A 217 20.06 10.15 18.26
C ASP A 217 20.25 8.65 18.06
N LEU A 218 21.47 8.19 18.29
CA LEU A 218 21.92 6.82 18.13
C LEU A 218 22.58 6.35 19.42
N TRP A 219 22.22 5.16 19.87
CA TRP A 219 22.96 4.44 20.89
C TRP A 219 23.64 3.28 20.22
N ILE A 220 24.97 3.29 20.22
CA ILE A 220 25.78 2.25 19.60
C ILE A 220 26.59 1.51 20.66
N ASN A 221 26.81 0.22 20.46
CA ASN A 221 27.67 -0.57 21.35
C ASN A 221 29.11 -0.06 21.26
N GLN A 222 29.79 0.09 22.41
CA GLN A 222 31.13 0.66 22.47
C GLN A 222 32.23 -0.23 21.85
N ASP A 223 32.02 -1.54 21.79
CA ASP A 223 33.03 -2.50 21.35
C ASP A 223 32.90 -2.82 19.85
N ASN A 224 31.68 -3.02 19.37
CA ASN A 224 31.42 -3.45 17.98
C ASN A 224 30.69 -2.40 17.13
N LEU A 225 30.34 -1.24 17.70
CA LEU A 225 29.66 -0.12 17.02
C LEU A 225 28.30 -0.47 16.39
N ARG A 226 27.71 -1.62 16.72
CA ARG A 226 26.35 -1.96 16.30
C ARG A 226 25.34 -1.01 16.92
N ILE A 227 24.34 -0.63 16.13
CA ILE A 227 23.25 0.23 16.59
C ILE A 227 22.37 -0.59 17.53
N TYR A 228 22.14 -0.08 18.73
CA TYR A 228 21.25 -0.67 19.72
C TYR A 228 19.88 0.02 19.68
N LYS A 229 19.90 1.35 19.61
CA LYS A 229 18.69 2.19 19.59
C LYS A 229 18.90 3.37 18.66
N PHE A 230 17.83 3.78 17.99
CA PHE A 230 17.80 4.97 17.17
C PHE A 230 16.50 5.74 17.45
N THR A 231 16.59 7.04 17.73
CA THR A 231 15.41 7.88 17.90
C THR A 231 15.36 8.95 16.82
N LEU A 232 14.15 9.28 16.39
CA LEU A 232 13.89 10.23 15.33
C LEU A 232 12.71 11.12 15.71
N GLU A 233 12.89 12.43 15.64
CA GLU A 233 11.80 13.40 15.76
C GLU A 233 11.91 14.44 14.65
N GLY A 234 10.82 14.70 13.95
CA GLY A 234 10.81 15.66 12.86
C GLY A 234 9.47 15.75 12.11
N PRO A 235 9.38 16.66 11.12
CA PRO A 235 8.22 16.78 10.26
C PRO A 235 8.10 15.57 9.31
N VAL A 236 6.88 15.14 9.01
CA VAL A 236 6.57 14.15 7.97
C VAL A 236 5.61 14.74 6.94
N TYR A 237 5.84 14.45 5.66
CA TYR A 237 4.93 14.87 4.59
C TYR A 237 3.81 13.84 4.42
N MET A 238 2.60 14.22 4.85
CA MET A 238 1.46 13.31 4.91
C MET A 238 1.08 12.66 3.58
N PRO A 239 1.13 13.33 2.42
CA PRO A 239 0.84 12.68 1.13
C PRO A 239 1.71 11.46 0.82
N ASP A 240 2.97 11.44 1.26
CA ASP A 240 3.90 10.33 1.01
C ASP A 240 3.55 9.08 1.82
N ILE A 241 2.90 9.26 2.97
CA ILE A 241 2.56 8.16 3.89
C ILE A 241 1.05 7.87 3.96
N LYS A 242 0.21 8.71 3.33
CA LYS A 242 -1.25 8.62 3.38
C LYS A 242 -1.78 7.29 2.87
N THR A 243 -1.13 6.70 1.87
CA THR A 243 -1.51 5.41 1.29
C THR A 243 -1.47 4.26 2.30
N TYR A 244 -0.66 4.39 3.34
CA TYR A 244 -0.46 3.38 4.39
C TYR A 244 -1.25 3.68 5.66
N LEU A 245 -1.86 4.86 5.76
CA LEU A 245 -2.69 5.26 6.90
C LEU A 245 -4.18 5.00 6.60
N PRO A 246 -5.00 4.75 7.63
CA PRO A 246 -6.45 4.66 7.45
C PRO A 246 -7.02 5.89 6.74
N SER A 247 -7.93 5.67 5.78
CA SER A 247 -8.44 6.66 4.81
C SER A 247 -9.09 7.94 5.39
N GLN A 248 -9.28 7.99 6.72
CA GLN A 248 -9.89 9.11 7.43
C GLN A 248 -8.89 10.18 7.88
N ILE A 249 -7.58 9.96 7.71
CA ILE A 249 -6.55 10.93 8.09
C ILE A 249 -6.20 11.78 6.87
N ASP A 250 -6.80 12.98 6.78
CA ASP A 250 -6.53 13.97 5.73
C ASP A 250 -5.88 15.22 6.33
N ALA A 251 -4.62 15.08 6.74
CA ALA A 251 -3.84 16.18 7.29
C ALA A 251 -2.75 16.64 6.32
N ARG A 252 -2.38 17.92 6.40
CA ARG A 252 -1.35 18.53 5.54
C ARG A 252 0.03 18.52 6.16
N GLU A 253 0.11 18.67 7.48
CA GLU A 253 1.34 18.74 8.24
C GLU A 253 1.25 17.77 9.42
N ALA A 254 2.34 17.06 9.69
CA ALA A 254 2.43 16.17 10.83
C ALA A 254 3.87 16.11 11.32
N THR A 255 4.05 15.78 12.59
CA THR A 255 5.35 15.44 13.16
C THR A 255 5.35 14.00 13.62
N ILE A 256 6.48 13.33 13.47
CA ILE A 256 6.70 11.99 14.00
C ILE A 256 7.68 12.07 15.16
N SER A 257 7.45 11.23 16.17
CA SER A 257 8.44 10.85 17.16
C SER A 257 8.51 9.33 17.14
N ALA A 258 9.66 8.78 16.75
CA ALA A 258 9.89 7.35 16.57
C ALA A 258 11.10 6.89 17.38
N THR A 259 11.01 5.68 17.93
CA THR A 259 12.09 4.98 18.63
C THR A 259 12.22 3.59 18.03
N TYR A 260 13.40 3.30 17.48
CA TYR A 260 13.79 2.00 16.98
C TYR A 260 14.71 1.30 17.98
N GLU A 261 14.53 0.00 18.16
CA GLU A 261 15.43 -0.85 18.93
C GLU A 261 15.86 -2.04 18.08
N PHE A 262 17.14 -2.41 18.18
CA PHE A 262 17.77 -3.43 17.34
C PHE A 262 18.39 -4.53 18.20
N HIS A 263 18.16 -5.79 17.84
CA HIS A 263 18.61 -6.94 18.61
C HIS A 263 18.76 -8.18 17.71
N GLY A 264 19.23 -9.30 18.27
CA GLY A 264 19.33 -10.57 17.54
C GLY A 264 20.29 -10.53 16.35
N TYR A 265 21.37 -9.75 16.45
CA TYR A 265 22.37 -9.64 15.40
C TYR A 265 23.00 -11.00 15.07
N GLU A 266 23.26 -11.25 13.78
CA GLU A 266 23.86 -12.49 13.24
C GLU A 266 23.00 -13.76 13.36
N GLU A 267 21.75 -13.64 13.81
CA GLU A 267 20.80 -14.76 13.78
C GLU A 267 20.42 -15.11 12.33
N LYS A 268 20.08 -16.37 12.07
CA LYS A 268 19.69 -16.80 10.73
C LYS A 268 18.29 -16.27 10.39
N ILE A 269 18.23 -15.27 9.53
CA ILE A 269 17.02 -14.66 9.00
C ILE A 269 16.99 -14.85 7.48
N SER A 270 15.81 -15.13 6.94
CA SER A 270 15.57 -15.23 5.49
C SER A 270 14.25 -14.54 5.18
N VAL A 271 14.30 -13.50 4.37
CA VAL A 271 13.15 -12.70 3.96
C VAL A 271 12.72 -13.10 2.56
N GLU A 272 11.49 -13.62 2.47
CA GLU A 272 10.82 -13.89 1.20
C GLU A 272 10.17 -12.61 0.67
N VAL A 273 10.49 -12.27 -0.58
CA VAL A 273 9.86 -11.15 -1.29
C VAL A 273 8.57 -11.64 -1.93
N PRO A 274 7.41 -11.03 -1.63
CA PRO A 274 6.15 -11.49 -2.16
C PRO A 274 6.01 -11.14 -3.65
N GLU A 275 5.22 -11.94 -4.38
CA GLU A 275 4.70 -11.52 -5.67
C GLU A 275 3.58 -10.49 -5.45
N ALA A 276 3.73 -9.31 -6.05
CA ALA A 276 2.77 -8.23 -5.91
C ALA A 276 2.01 -7.96 -7.22
N GLU A 277 0.76 -7.54 -7.06
CA GLU A 277 -0.06 -6.99 -8.13
C GLU A 277 0.48 -5.59 -8.51
N ASN A 278 1.54 -5.56 -9.32
CA ASN A 278 2.27 -4.35 -9.74
C ASN A 278 1.50 -3.44 -10.70
N TYR A 279 0.22 -3.70 -10.89
CA TYR A 279 -0.63 -3.01 -11.86
C TYR A 279 -1.68 -2.11 -11.20
N LEU A 280 -1.71 -2.01 -9.87
CA LEU A 280 -2.60 -1.07 -9.18
C LEU A 280 -2.03 0.35 -9.18
N VAL A 281 -2.88 1.32 -9.47
CA VAL A 281 -2.58 2.75 -9.42
C VAL A 281 -3.33 3.35 -8.24
N ASN A 282 -2.62 3.82 -7.20
CA ASN A 282 -3.20 4.34 -5.95
C ASN A 282 -4.20 3.37 -5.29
N GLY A 283 -3.84 2.08 -5.22
CA GLY A 283 -4.66 1.02 -4.65
C GLY A 283 -5.91 0.67 -5.45
N LYS A 284 -6.00 1.09 -6.73
CA LYS A 284 -7.12 0.79 -7.62
C LYS A 284 -6.63 0.19 -8.94
N LEU A 285 -7.47 -0.62 -9.56
CA LEU A 285 -7.24 -1.06 -10.93
C LEU A 285 -7.23 0.14 -11.88
N PRO A 286 -6.34 0.14 -12.89
CA PRO A 286 -6.25 1.20 -13.88
C PRO A 286 -7.52 1.25 -14.73
N GLY A 287 -7.85 2.47 -15.16
CA GLY A 287 -9.08 2.80 -15.86
C GLY A 287 -10.30 3.01 -14.97
N THR A 288 -11.42 3.30 -15.61
CA THR A 288 -12.72 3.53 -14.98
C THR A 288 -13.54 2.25 -15.03
N LYS A 289 -14.01 1.79 -13.87
CA LYS A 289 -14.97 0.68 -13.79
C LYS A 289 -16.33 1.14 -14.31
N VAL A 290 -16.82 0.46 -15.33
CA VAL A 290 -18.17 0.62 -15.88
C VAL A 290 -19.09 -0.36 -15.15
N PHE A 291 -20.34 0.03 -14.90
CA PHE A 291 -21.31 -0.91 -14.34
C PHE A 291 -21.50 -2.08 -15.31
N GLU A 292 -21.12 -3.28 -14.88
CA GLU A 292 -21.20 -4.49 -15.67
C GLU A 292 -22.63 -4.75 -16.14
N GLN A 293 -22.79 -4.94 -17.45
CA GLN A 293 -24.02 -5.42 -18.06
C GLN A 293 -23.99 -6.94 -18.22
N VAL A 294 -25.15 -7.53 -18.48
CA VAL A 294 -25.30 -8.99 -18.57
C VAL A 294 -24.29 -9.62 -19.53
N ASN A 295 -23.67 -10.72 -19.13
CA ASN A 295 -22.92 -11.58 -20.03
C ASN A 295 -23.89 -12.50 -20.79
N LEU A 296 -24.44 -12.05 -21.92
CA LEU A 296 -25.43 -12.80 -22.70
C LEU A 296 -25.09 -12.87 -24.20
N VAL A 297 -24.93 -14.09 -24.71
CA VAL A 297 -24.82 -14.34 -26.14
C VAL A 297 -26.18 -14.16 -26.81
N ILE A 298 -26.24 -13.37 -27.89
CA ILE A 298 -27.44 -13.09 -28.70
C ILE A 298 -27.26 -13.53 -30.15
N GLY A 299 -28.38 -13.65 -30.88
CA GLY A 299 -28.35 -13.93 -32.32
C GLY A 299 -27.90 -12.72 -33.14
N PHE A 300 -27.33 -12.96 -34.33
CA PHE A 300 -26.90 -11.88 -35.23
C PHE A 300 -28.05 -10.91 -35.57
N GLY A 301 -27.83 -9.62 -35.32
CA GLY A 301 -28.82 -8.57 -35.55
C GLY A 301 -29.99 -8.55 -34.56
N GLU A 302 -29.95 -9.37 -33.50
CA GLU A 302 -30.93 -9.32 -32.42
C GLU A 302 -30.83 -7.99 -31.67
N SER A 303 -31.97 -7.37 -31.39
CA SER A 303 -32.02 -6.10 -30.66
C SER A 303 -31.68 -6.30 -29.19
N HIS A 304 -30.85 -5.42 -28.64
CA HIS A 304 -30.55 -5.35 -27.21
C HIS A 304 -30.61 -3.90 -26.71
N PRO A 305 -30.70 -3.68 -25.38
CA PRO A 305 -30.54 -2.36 -24.78
C PRO A 305 -29.16 -1.74 -25.07
N GLU A 306 -29.06 -0.40 -24.97
CA GLU A 306 -27.81 0.32 -25.19
C GLU A 306 -26.69 -0.10 -24.21
N TYR A 307 -25.45 -0.05 -24.69
CA TYR A 307 -24.26 -0.22 -23.85
C TYR A 307 -24.00 1.00 -22.97
N LYS A 308 -23.35 0.76 -21.82
CA LYS A 308 -23.04 1.78 -20.82
C LYS A 308 -21.70 2.48 -21.02
N SER A 309 -20.91 2.04 -22.01
CA SER A 309 -19.66 2.65 -22.41
C SER A 309 -19.51 2.60 -23.93
N THR A 310 -18.68 3.48 -24.46
CA THR A 310 -18.32 3.53 -25.88
C THR A 310 -16.80 3.63 -25.98
N PRO A 311 -16.06 2.58 -26.40
CA PRO A 311 -16.55 1.25 -26.82
C PRO A 311 -17.20 0.45 -25.69
N ALA A 312 -17.98 -0.57 -26.04
CA ALA A 312 -18.66 -1.38 -25.04
C ALA A 312 -17.68 -2.29 -24.27
N THR A 313 -17.87 -2.39 -22.96
CA THR A 313 -16.99 -3.16 -22.05
C THR A 313 -17.67 -4.41 -21.47
N SER A 314 -18.98 -4.54 -21.62
CA SER A 314 -19.79 -5.68 -21.18
C SER A 314 -21.18 -5.59 -21.79
N GLY A 315 -21.92 -6.70 -21.83
CA GLY A 315 -23.30 -6.70 -22.31
C GLY A 315 -23.61 -7.85 -23.26
N TRP A 316 -24.68 -7.66 -24.02
CA TRP A 316 -25.09 -8.56 -25.10
C TRP A 316 -23.99 -8.64 -26.16
N HIS A 317 -23.72 -9.81 -26.71
CA HIS A 317 -22.64 -10.02 -27.68
C HIS A 317 -22.89 -11.26 -28.53
N TYR A 318 -22.13 -11.43 -29.61
CA TYR A 318 -22.21 -12.60 -30.45
C TYR A 318 -21.34 -13.73 -29.93
N GLY A 319 -21.73 -14.97 -30.22
CA GLY A 319 -20.94 -16.16 -29.98
C GLY A 319 -20.44 -16.77 -31.29
N GLN A 320 -19.99 -18.02 -31.24
CA GLN A 320 -19.60 -18.74 -32.45
C GLN A 320 -20.79 -18.88 -33.42
N PRO A 321 -20.59 -18.74 -34.75
CA PRO A 321 -19.30 -18.53 -35.43
C PRO A 321 -18.89 -17.05 -35.60
N ASP A 322 -19.74 -16.12 -35.19
CA ASP A 322 -19.63 -14.69 -35.54
C ASP A 322 -18.63 -13.92 -34.66
N ALA A 323 -18.30 -14.44 -33.48
CA ALA A 323 -17.31 -13.90 -32.57
C ALA A 323 -16.62 -14.99 -31.73
N PRO A 324 -15.46 -14.73 -31.09
CA PRO A 324 -14.67 -13.48 -31.14
C PRO A 324 -14.03 -13.25 -32.51
N VAL A 325 -13.57 -12.02 -32.78
CA VAL A 325 -12.61 -11.82 -33.89
C VAL A 325 -11.26 -12.47 -33.54
N PRO A 326 -10.45 -12.86 -34.55
CA PRO A 326 -9.05 -13.21 -34.30
C PRO A 326 -8.30 -12.10 -33.55
N TRP A 327 -7.33 -12.47 -32.73
CA TRP A 327 -6.46 -11.49 -32.07
C TRP A 327 -5.53 -10.82 -33.07
N GLY A 328 -5.22 -9.54 -32.87
CA GLY A 328 -4.32 -8.78 -33.73
C GLY A 328 -4.85 -7.41 -34.13
N VAL A 329 -4.29 -6.88 -35.21
CA VAL A 329 -4.51 -5.51 -35.68
C VAL A 329 -5.46 -5.48 -36.87
N TYR A 330 -6.44 -4.59 -36.82
CA TYR A 330 -7.46 -4.37 -37.83
C TYR A 330 -7.45 -2.92 -38.30
N ASP A 331 -7.67 -2.72 -39.60
CA ASP A 331 -7.80 -1.42 -40.26
C ASP A 331 -9.26 -0.99 -40.45
N GLU A 332 -10.21 -1.86 -40.12
CA GLU A 332 -11.65 -1.62 -40.19
C GLU A 332 -12.32 -1.64 -38.82
N PHE A 333 -13.43 -0.91 -38.70
CA PHE A 333 -14.25 -0.87 -37.49
C PHE A 333 -14.84 -2.26 -37.19
N ILE A 334 -14.78 -2.66 -35.92
CA ILE A 334 -15.35 -3.91 -35.42
C ILE A 334 -16.54 -3.57 -34.51
N PRO A 335 -17.74 -4.14 -34.73
CA PRO A 335 -18.89 -3.90 -33.88
C PRO A 335 -18.68 -4.36 -32.42
N ASP A 336 -19.32 -3.66 -31.49
CA ASP A 336 -19.28 -3.96 -30.05
C ASP A 336 -19.71 -5.41 -29.76
N GLU A 337 -20.76 -5.91 -30.43
CA GLU A 337 -21.27 -7.27 -30.23
C GLU A 337 -20.20 -8.33 -30.53
N VAL A 338 -19.24 -8.03 -31.41
CA VAL A 338 -18.14 -8.93 -31.73
C VAL A 338 -16.98 -8.73 -30.73
N LEU A 339 -16.61 -7.47 -30.47
CA LEU A 339 -15.49 -7.12 -29.57
C LEU A 339 -15.73 -7.59 -28.13
N ILE A 340 -16.96 -7.52 -27.63
CA ILE A 340 -17.28 -7.93 -26.26
C ILE A 340 -16.92 -9.40 -26.05
N GLN A 341 -17.08 -10.29 -27.03
CA GLN A 341 -16.68 -11.69 -26.89
C GLN A 341 -15.16 -11.85 -26.71
N ASN A 342 -14.34 -10.97 -27.32
CA ASN A 342 -12.91 -10.91 -27.03
C ASN A 342 -12.65 -10.48 -25.58
N LEU A 343 -13.39 -9.50 -25.06
CA LEU A 343 -13.28 -9.05 -23.67
C LEU A 343 -13.74 -10.12 -22.67
N VAL A 344 -14.81 -10.87 -23.00
CA VAL A 344 -15.31 -12.02 -22.23
C VAL A 344 -14.19 -13.03 -22.01
N GLN A 345 -13.37 -13.27 -23.03
CA GLN A 345 -12.25 -14.21 -23.00
C GLN A 345 -10.99 -13.63 -22.34
N GLY A 346 -11.09 -12.51 -21.63
CA GLY A 346 -9.96 -11.85 -20.98
C GLY A 346 -9.06 -11.09 -21.95
N GLY A 347 -9.57 -10.70 -23.10
CA GLY A 347 -8.85 -9.84 -24.04
C GLY A 347 -8.85 -8.38 -23.62
N VAL A 348 -7.96 -7.60 -24.25
CA VAL A 348 -7.92 -6.14 -24.15
C VAL A 348 -8.10 -5.54 -25.54
N GLY A 349 -9.03 -4.59 -25.66
CA GLY A 349 -9.24 -3.82 -26.87
C GLY A 349 -8.42 -2.51 -26.83
N LEU A 350 -7.65 -2.24 -27.89
CA LEU A 350 -6.93 -1.00 -28.10
C LEU A 350 -7.59 -0.26 -29.27
N HIS A 351 -8.38 0.75 -28.94
CA HIS A 351 -9.21 1.46 -29.91
C HIS A 351 -8.70 2.87 -30.16
N TYR A 352 -8.80 3.32 -31.39
CA TYR A 352 -8.39 4.67 -31.78
C TYR A 352 -9.45 5.38 -32.64
N ASN A 353 -9.66 6.67 -32.37
CA ASN A 353 -10.53 7.56 -33.12
C ASN A 353 -9.70 8.73 -33.64
N CYS A 354 -9.37 8.71 -34.92
CA CYS A 354 -8.48 9.69 -35.52
C CYS A 354 -9.13 10.38 -36.70
N ASP A 355 -9.17 11.70 -36.67
CA ASP A 355 -9.59 12.56 -37.79
C ASP A 355 -8.47 12.76 -38.84
N GLY A 356 -7.32 12.07 -38.70
CA GLY A 356 -6.10 12.20 -39.52
C GLY A 356 -5.14 11.02 -39.38
N ASP A 357 -3.84 11.23 -39.67
CA ASP A 357 -2.82 10.18 -39.57
C ASP A 357 -2.59 9.73 -38.12
N CYS A 358 -2.66 8.42 -37.91
CA CYS A 358 -2.47 7.76 -36.61
C CYS A 358 -1.43 6.64 -36.65
N GLN A 359 -0.53 6.66 -37.64
CA GLN A 359 0.48 5.61 -37.79
C GLN A 359 1.30 5.42 -36.51
N ASP A 360 1.76 6.50 -35.87
CA ASP A 360 2.54 6.40 -34.62
C ASP A 360 1.77 5.68 -33.48
N LEU A 361 0.46 5.91 -33.38
CA LEU A 361 -0.40 5.25 -32.40
C LEU A 361 -0.62 3.78 -32.74
N ILE A 362 -0.90 3.49 -34.01
CA ILE A 362 -1.09 2.13 -34.50
C ILE A 362 0.20 1.32 -34.32
N ASP A 363 1.37 1.91 -34.54
CA ASP A 363 2.67 1.26 -34.33
C ASP A 363 2.88 0.90 -32.85
N VAL A 364 2.48 1.76 -31.91
CA VAL A 364 2.52 1.47 -30.47
C VAL A 364 1.55 0.34 -30.12
N PHE A 365 0.31 0.39 -30.59
CA PHE A 365 -0.68 -0.65 -30.35
C PHE A 365 -0.28 -2.00 -30.96
N THR A 366 0.35 -1.98 -32.14
CA THR A 366 0.86 -3.17 -32.81
C THR A 366 1.91 -3.84 -31.94
N LYS A 367 2.87 -3.09 -31.38
CA LYS A 367 3.88 -3.64 -30.45
C LYS A 367 3.24 -4.30 -29.24
N PHE A 368 2.21 -3.69 -28.65
CA PHE A 368 1.49 -4.32 -27.54
C PHE A 368 0.79 -5.61 -27.96
N SER A 369 0.20 -5.66 -29.16
CA SER A 369 -0.43 -6.88 -29.69
C SER A 369 0.55 -8.00 -30.00
N GLU A 370 1.82 -7.67 -30.29
CA GLU A 370 2.90 -8.65 -30.47
C GLU A 370 3.45 -9.15 -29.13
N GLN A 371 3.48 -8.27 -28.11
CA GLN A 371 4.02 -8.56 -26.78
C GLN A 371 3.03 -9.36 -25.91
N TYR A 372 1.74 -9.06 -26.00
CA TYR A 372 0.70 -9.67 -25.18
C TYR A 372 -0.26 -10.48 -26.06
N PRO A 373 -0.60 -11.73 -25.69
CA PRO A 373 -1.67 -12.43 -26.37
C PRO A 373 -3.02 -11.73 -26.09
N LYS A 374 -4.07 -12.14 -26.79
CA LYS A 374 -5.44 -11.66 -26.57
C LYS A 374 -5.64 -10.13 -26.66
N ILE A 375 -4.88 -9.47 -27.54
CA ILE A 375 -5.08 -8.06 -27.87
C ILE A 375 -5.85 -7.93 -29.17
N VAL A 376 -6.81 -7.01 -29.24
CA VAL A 376 -7.45 -6.57 -30.49
C VAL A 376 -7.20 -5.09 -30.66
N VAL A 377 -6.68 -4.69 -31.81
CA VAL A 377 -6.50 -3.28 -32.17
C VAL A 377 -7.47 -2.95 -33.30
N SER A 378 -8.28 -1.89 -33.15
CA SER A 378 -9.22 -1.49 -34.21
C SER A 378 -9.54 0.01 -34.18
N PRO A 379 -9.85 0.63 -35.33
CA PRO A 379 -10.42 1.97 -35.35
C PRO A 379 -11.83 1.97 -34.72
N TYR A 380 -12.21 3.08 -34.09
CA TYR A 380 -13.51 3.26 -33.46
C TYR A 380 -13.99 4.72 -33.52
N GLY A 381 -14.80 5.06 -34.53
CA GLY A 381 -15.21 6.45 -34.80
C GLY A 381 -16.18 7.09 -33.80
N GLY A 382 -16.77 6.31 -32.89
CA GLY A 382 -17.76 6.79 -31.91
C GLY A 382 -17.21 7.27 -30.56
N MET A 383 -15.88 7.27 -30.39
CA MET A 383 -15.26 7.61 -29.11
C MET A 383 -15.16 9.12 -28.89
N SER A 384 -15.30 9.53 -27.62
CA SER A 384 -15.14 10.93 -27.21
C SER A 384 -13.68 11.39 -27.17
N LYS A 385 -12.76 10.43 -27.02
CA LYS A 385 -11.32 10.60 -26.94
C LYS A 385 -10.61 9.90 -28.09
N LYS A 386 -9.37 10.31 -28.35
CA LYS A 386 -8.53 9.73 -29.40
C LYS A 386 -8.25 8.24 -29.15
N ILE A 387 -8.09 7.85 -27.90
CA ILE A 387 -7.74 6.49 -27.48
C ILE A 387 -8.76 6.00 -26.46
N ALA A 388 -9.21 4.75 -26.62
CA ALA A 388 -9.84 4.00 -25.54
C ALA A 388 -9.24 2.60 -25.43
N ILE A 389 -8.96 2.19 -24.20
CA ILE A 389 -8.48 0.86 -23.86
C ILE A 389 -9.61 0.15 -23.11
N THR A 390 -10.01 -1.03 -23.54
CA THR A 390 -11.15 -1.76 -22.97
C THR A 390 -10.74 -3.13 -22.44
N ALA A 391 -11.35 -3.49 -21.32
CA ALA A 391 -11.38 -4.84 -20.78
C ALA A 391 -12.78 -5.12 -20.24
N TRP A 392 -13.08 -6.35 -19.84
CA TRP A 392 -14.39 -6.68 -19.27
C TRP A 392 -14.71 -5.76 -18.09
N SER A 393 -15.77 -4.94 -18.22
CA SER A 393 -16.23 -3.92 -17.25
C SER A 393 -15.28 -2.73 -16.96
N TYR A 394 -14.20 -2.55 -17.72
CA TYR A 394 -13.24 -1.45 -17.53
C TYR A 394 -12.92 -0.73 -18.83
N ILE A 395 -12.86 0.60 -18.78
CA ILE A 395 -12.43 1.45 -19.88
C ILE A 395 -11.44 2.50 -19.40
N ASP A 396 -10.40 2.77 -20.17
CA ASP A 396 -9.53 3.93 -19.96
C ASP A 396 -9.45 4.78 -21.22
N GLU A 397 -9.84 6.06 -21.11
CA GLU A 397 -9.90 6.99 -22.24
C GLU A 397 -8.82 8.08 -22.10
N MET A 398 -8.16 8.42 -23.20
CA MET A 398 -7.10 9.44 -23.23
C MET A 398 -6.97 10.12 -24.60
N ASP A 399 -6.55 11.38 -24.60
CA ASP A 399 -6.32 12.16 -25.83
C ASP A 399 -4.91 11.93 -26.40
N ASP A 400 -3.93 11.79 -25.52
CA ASP A 400 -2.51 11.63 -25.86
C ASP A 400 -2.01 10.23 -25.54
N ILE A 401 -1.00 9.78 -26.27
CA ILE A 401 -0.38 8.47 -26.06
C ILE A 401 0.41 8.49 -24.75
N ASP A 402 0.06 7.58 -23.85
CA ASP A 402 0.77 7.32 -22.60
C ASP A 402 1.10 5.82 -22.52
N VAL A 403 2.32 5.48 -22.92
CA VAL A 403 2.77 4.08 -23.06
C VAL A 403 2.74 3.34 -21.73
N ASP A 404 3.17 4.00 -20.65
CA ASP A 404 3.24 3.39 -19.32
C ASP A 404 1.83 3.14 -18.77
N ARG A 405 0.91 4.10 -18.96
CA ARG A 405 -0.50 3.94 -18.58
C ARG A 405 -1.19 2.82 -19.37
N ILE A 406 -0.94 2.72 -20.68
CA ILE A 406 -1.47 1.63 -21.52
C ILE A 406 -0.93 0.29 -21.01
N GLU A 407 0.37 0.17 -20.78
CA GLU A 407 0.97 -1.09 -20.34
C GLU A 407 0.45 -1.52 -18.96
N ILE A 408 0.32 -0.58 -18.01
CA ILE A 408 -0.26 -0.86 -16.69
C ILE A 408 -1.70 -1.36 -16.82
N PHE A 409 -2.52 -0.75 -17.69
CA PHE A 409 -3.88 -1.25 -17.96
C PHE A 409 -3.87 -2.67 -18.51
N ILE A 410 -3.03 -2.95 -19.51
CA ILE A 410 -2.91 -4.29 -20.10
C ILE A 410 -2.50 -5.30 -19.03
N LYS A 411 -1.45 -5.03 -18.24
CA LYS A 411 -0.99 -5.91 -17.16
C LYS A 411 -2.08 -6.19 -16.12
N ALA A 412 -2.92 -5.20 -15.81
CA ALA A 412 -4.01 -5.36 -14.85
C ALA A 412 -5.16 -6.24 -15.35
N HIS A 413 -5.48 -6.17 -16.64
CA HIS A 413 -6.75 -6.69 -17.15
C HIS A 413 -6.61 -7.87 -18.11
N HIS A 414 -5.48 -7.99 -18.81
CA HIS A 414 -5.21 -9.08 -19.73
C HIS A 414 -5.28 -10.44 -19.01
N ASN A 415 -6.15 -11.30 -19.51
CA ASN A 415 -6.47 -12.64 -18.98
C ASN A 415 -6.76 -12.67 -17.47
N SER A 416 -7.27 -11.57 -16.91
CA SER A 416 -7.57 -11.46 -15.49
C SER A 416 -8.82 -12.27 -15.11
N GLU A 417 -8.87 -12.77 -13.86
CA GLU A 417 -10.02 -13.53 -13.34
C GLU A 417 -11.35 -12.77 -13.34
N ARG A 418 -11.28 -11.44 -13.55
CA ARG A 418 -12.45 -10.56 -13.68
C ARG A 418 -13.20 -10.76 -14.99
N ALA A 419 -12.55 -11.31 -16.02
CA ALA A 419 -13.21 -11.67 -17.26
C ALA A 419 -13.95 -13.02 -17.11
N PRO A 420 -15.20 -13.14 -17.61
CA PRO A 420 -16.03 -14.33 -17.40
C PRO A 420 -15.39 -15.63 -17.91
N GLU A 421 -14.68 -15.58 -19.03
CA GLU A 421 -14.04 -16.72 -19.68
C GLU A 421 -12.52 -16.51 -19.81
N HIS A 422 -11.89 -15.97 -18.75
CA HIS A 422 -10.44 -15.95 -18.67
C HIS A 422 -9.88 -17.37 -18.81
N PHE A 423 -8.70 -17.48 -19.42
CA PHE A 423 -8.06 -18.77 -19.59
C PHE A 423 -7.31 -19.13 -18.31
N LYS A 424 -7.64 -20.29 -17.73
CA LYS A 424 -6.81 -20.96 -16.72
C LYS A 424 -5.84 -21.90 -17.45
N PRO A 425 -4.52 -21.71 -17.32
CA PRO A 425 -3.52 -22.54 -17.97
C PRO A 425 -3.59 -24.02 -17.59
#